data_AF-A0A4Z0BLD0-F1
#
_entry.id   AF-A0A4Z0BLD0-F1
#
_cell.length_a   1.000
_cell.length_b   1.000
_cell.length_c   1.000
_cell.angle_alpha   90.00
_cell.angle_beta   90.00
_cell.angle_gamma   90.00
#
_symmetry.space_group_name_H-M   'P 1'
#
loop_
_entity.id
_entity.type
_entity.pdbx_description
1 polymer ?
#
loop_
_entity_poly.entity_id
_entity_poly.type
_entity_poly.pdbx_seq_one_letter_code
_entity_poly.pdbx_strand_id
1 'polypeptide(L)'
;MSVPVSVLLIASLVLGVSYTALGWSARKHLREGTSEADRSIGWLFWWSFAKEKYDDEGKRVCDKGQLLAFGLVALYAAWYFVLLRK
;
A
#
# COMPACT_ATOMS: atom_id res chain seq x y z
N MET A 1 8.05 25.76 2.23
CA MET A 1 8.08 24.49 1.47
C MET A 1 8.09 24.80 -0.01
N SER A 2 8.98 24.21 -0.80
CA SER A 2 8.93 24.37 -2.27
C SER A 2 7.70 23.65 -2.81
N VAL A 3 7.03 24.21 -3.82
CA VAL A 3 5.87 23.61 -4.50
C VAL A 3 6.03 22.11 -4.79
N PRO A 4 7.17 21.58 -5.29
CA PRO A 4 7.32 20.14 -5.54
C PRO A 4 7.22 19.27 -4.28
N VAL A 5 7.61 19.78 -3.10
CA VAL A 5 7.53 19.02 -1.84
C VAL A 5 6.08 18.85 -1.38
N SER A 6 5.26 19.90 -1.47
CA SER A 6 3.84 19.84 -1.11
C SER A 6 3.06 18.87 -2.00
N VAL A 7 3.35 18.88 -3.32
CA VAL A 7 2.71 17.96 -4.27
C VAL A 7 3.05 16.51 -3.95
N LEU A 8 4.32 16.21 -3.70
CA LEU A 8 4.76 14.86 -3.35
C LEU A 8 4.15 14.39 -2.01
N LEU A 9 4.00 15.28 -1.02
CA LEU A 9 3.34 14.96 0.25
C LEU A 9 1.87 14.59 0.06
N ILE A 10 1.12 15.39 -0.71
CA ILE A 10 -0.29 15.11 -0.99
C ILE A 10 -0.43 13.78 -1.73
N ALA A 11 0.41 13.54 -2.73
CA ALA A 11 0.43 12.28 -3.47
C ALA A 11 0.68 11.08 -2.55
N SER A 12 1.68 11.16 -1.65
CA SER A 12 1.98 10.10 -0.68
C SER A 12 0.81 9.84 0.27
N LEU A 13 0.12 10.89 0.73
CA LEU A 13 -1.06 10.79 1.57
C LEU A 13 -2.19 10.06 0.86
N VAL A 14 -2.51 10.47 -0.37
CA VAL A 14 -3.59 9.85 -1.17
C VAL A 14 -3.29 8.39 -1.44
N LEU A 15 -2.06 8.05 -1.87
CA LEU A 15 -1.67 6.67 -2.12
C LEU A 15 -1.66 5.83 -0.85
N GLY A 16 -1.17 6.37 0.27
CA GLY A 16 -1.13 5.67 1.56
C GLY A 16 -2.52 5.36 2.11
N VAL A 17 -3.45 6.34 2.05
CA VAL A 17 -4.86 6.13 2.44
C VAL A 17 -5.51 5.09 1.53
N SER A 18 -5.29 5.19 0.22
CA SER A 18 -5.83 4.23 -0.76
C SER A 18 -5.31 2.81 -0.51
N TYR A 19 -4.01 2.65 -0.24
CA TYR A 19 -3.41 1.35 0.07
C TYR A 19 -4.00 0.73 1.33
N THR A 20 -4.19 1.55 2.37
CA THR A 20 -4.77 1.10 3.65
C THR A 20 -6.24 0.70 3.49
N ALA A 21 -7.02 1.47 2.73
CA ALA A 21 -8.41 1.17 2.43
C ALA A 21 -8.56 -0.14 1.63
N LEU A 22 -7.68 -0.37 0.64
CA LEU A 22 -7.63 -1.63 -0.09
C LEU A 22 -7.24 -2.81 0.83
N GLY A 23 -6.28 -2.63 1.73
CA GLY A 23 -5.92 -3.66 2.71
C GLY A 23 -7.07 -4.03 3.62
N TRP A 24 -7.84 -3.04 4.08
CA TRP A 24 -9.05 -3.29 4.85
C TRP A 24 -10.09 -4.08 4.04
N SER A 25 -10.27 -3.75 2.76
CA SER A 25 -11.16 -4.49 1.87
C SER A 25 -10.67 -5.92 1.62
N ALA A 26 -9.38 -6.11 1.40
CA ALA A 26 -8.76 -7.41 1.14
C ALA A 26 -8.95 -8.40 2.29
N ARG A 27 -9.04 -7.89 3.53
CA ARG A 27 -9.27 -8.73 4.73
C ARG A 27 -10.56 -9.55 4.63
N LYS A 28 -11.57 -9.07 3.91
CA LYS A 28 -12.84 -9.80 3.67
C LYS A 28 -12.68 -10.99 2.74
N HIS A 29 -11.61 -11.02 1.95
CA HIS A 29 -11.31 -12.05 0.96
C HIS A 29 -10.25 -13.04 1.44
N LEU A 30 -9.86 -12.98 2.71
CA LEU A 30 -8.99 -13.97 3.31
C LEU A 30 -9.70 -15.32 3.35
N ARG A 31 -9.01 -16.37 2.90
CA ARG A 31 -9.55 -17.74 2.94
C ARG A 31 -9.80 -18.19 4.38
N GLU A 32 -10.80 -19.04 4.56
CA GLU A 32 -11.06 -19.66 5.87
C GLU A 32 -9.84 -20.46 6.33
N GLY A 33 -9.49 -20.36 7.62
CA GLY A 33 -8.30 -21.01 8.19
C GLY A 33 -7.01 -20.18 8.18
N THR A 34 -7.04 -18.94 7.69
CA THR A 34 -5.86 -18.05 7.72
C THR A 34 -5.57 -17.55 9.15
N SER A 35 -4.29 -17.50 9.54
CA SER A 35 -3.80 -17.22 10.91
C SER A 35 -4.26 -15.88 11.50
N GLU A 36 -4.29 -15.76 12.83
CA GLU A 36 -4.56 -14.46 13.49
C GLU A 36 -3.49 -13.39 13.20
N ALA A 37 -2.26 -13.80 12.90
CA ALA A 37 -1.19 -12.87 12.50
C ALA A 37 -1.53 -12.15 11.18
N ASP A 38 -2.22 -12.84 10.27
CA ASP A 38 -2.74 -12.28 9.01
C ASP A 38 -3.96 -11.37 9.21
N ARG A 39 -4.46 -11.28 10.44
CA ARG A 39 -5.55 -10.40 10.85
C ARG A 39 -5.06 -9.21 11.70
N SER A 40 -3.75 -9.07 11.87
CA SER A 40 -3.13 -8.00 12.66
C SER A 40 -3.04 -6.66 11.92
N ILE A 41 -2.77 -5.57 12.64
CA ILE A 41 -2.48 -4.25 12.04
C ILE A 41 -1.18 -4.28 11.23
N GLY A 42 -0.18 -5.05 11.66
CA GLY A 42 1.09 -5.21 10.94
C GLY A 42 0.90 -5.81 9.53
N TRP A 43 -0.13 -6.62 9.35
CA TRP A 43 -0.50 -7.17 8.05
C TRP A 43 -0.98 -6.08 7.07
N LEU A 44 -1.61 -4.99 7.53
CA LEU A 44 -2.04 -3.88 6.64
C LEU A 44 -0.88 -3.18 5.92
N PHE A 45 0.37 -3.41 6.31
CA PHE A 45 1.54 -2.92 5.58
C PHE A 45 1.97 -3.86 4.46
N TRP A 46 1.79 -5.17 4.61
CA TRP A 46 2.35 -6.20 3.70
C TRP A 46 1.29 -7.09 3.03
N TRP A 47 0.01 -6.83 3.28
CA TRP A 47 -1.14 -7.64 2.83
C TRP A 47 -1.12 -7.93 1.33
N SER A 48 -0.69 -6.97 0.52
CA SER A 48 -0.70 -7.05 -0.94
C SER A 48 0.30 -8.07 -1.51
N PHE A 49 1.30 -8.49 -0.72
CA PHE A 49 2.30 -9.49 -1.11
C PHE A 49 1.91 -10.92 -0.74
N ALA A 50 0.91 -11.10 0.13
CA ALA A 50 0.47 -12.42 0.59
C ALA A 50 -0.68 -13.02 -0.26
N LYS A 51 -0.64 -12.85 -1.59
CA LYS A 51 -1.74 -13.19 -2.53
C LYS A 51 -2.32 -14.60 -2.37
N GLU A 52 -1.47 -15.56 -2.00
CA GLU A 52 -1.86 -16.97 -1.86
C GLU A 52 -2.91 -17.20 -0.75
N LYS A 53 -3.01 -16.26 0.20
CA LYS A 53 -3.94 -16.33 1.33
C LYS A 53 -5.37 -15.87 0.99
N TYR A 54 -5.59 -15.37 -0.23
CA TYR A 54 -6.87 -14.78 -0.63
C TYR A 54 -7.59 -15.61 -1.69
N ASP A 55 -8.90 -15.43 -1.78
CA ASP A 55 -9.69 -15.82 -2.95
C ASP A 55 -9.26 -15.04 -4.21
N ASP A 56 -9.85 -15.37 -5.36
CA ASP A 56 -9.46 -14.75 -6.63
C ASP A 56 -9.84 -13.26 -6.73
N GLU A 57 -10.85 -12.81 -5.98
CA GLU A 57 -11.21 -11.40 -5.90
C GLU A 57 -10.19 -10.64 -5.04
N GLY A 58 -9.84 -11.18 -3.88
CA GLY A 58 -8.79 -10.65 -3.00
C GLY A 58 -7.43 -10.60 -3.68
N LYS A 59 -7.07 -11.57 -4.53
CA LYS A 59 -5.85 -11.50 -5.35
C LYS A 59 -5.84 -10.27 -6.27
N ARG A 60 -6.97 -9.92 -6.89
CA ARG A 60 -7.08 -8.70 -7.70
C ARG A 60 -6.96 -7.44 -6.84
N VAL A 61 -7.47 -7.47 -5.61
CA VAL A 61 -7.26 -6.37 -4.64
C VAL A 61 -5.77 -6.26 -4.31
N CYS A 62 -5.08 -7.38 -4.07
CA CYS A 62 -3.64 -7.41 -3.83
C CYS A 62 -2.82 -6.89 -5.02
N ASP A 63 -3.20 -7.19 -6.26
CA ASP A 63 -2.54 -6.63 -7.47
C ASP A 63 -2.57 -5.09 -7.45
N LYS A 64 -3.74 -4.50 -7.16
CA LYS A 64 -3.90 -3.06 -7.00
C LYS A 64 -3.08 -2.52 -5.83
N GLY A 65 -3.06 -3.24 -4.71
CA GLY A 65 -2.24 -2.92 -3.55
C GLY A 65 -0.75 -2.87 -3.88
N GLN A 66 -0.24 -3.85 -4.62
CA GLN A 66 1.17 -3.89 -5.04
C GLN A 66 1.53 -2.70 -5.93
N LEU A 67 0.65 -2.34 -6.87
CA LEU A 67 0.84 -1.15 -7.71
C LEU A 67 0.96 0.12 -6.86
N LEU A 68 0.09 0.30 -5.86
CA LEU A 68 0.15 1.43 -4.94
C LEU A 68 1.42 1.41 -4.08
N ALA A 69 1.84 0.23 -3.61
CA ALA A 69 3.07 0.07 -2.84
C ALA A 69 4.30 0.47 -3.66
N PHE A 70 4.40 0.03 -4.92
CA PHE A 70 5.45 0.46 -5.83
C PHE A 70 5.38 1.96 -6.13
N GLY A 71 4.18 2.52 -6.28
CA GLY A 71 3.97 3.96 -6.42
C GLY A 71 4.49 4.76 -5.22
N LEU A 72 4.24 4.27 -4.00
CA LEU A 72 4.77 4.87 -2.76
C LEU A 72 6.30 4.80 -2.68
N VAL A 73 6.91 3.68 -3.08
CA VAL A 73 8.38 3.56 -3.16
C VAL A 73 8.95 4.54 -4.17
N ALA A 74 8.33 4.69 -5.35
CA ALA A 74 8.76 5.64 -6.36
C ALA A 74 8.62 7.10 -5.88
N LEU A 75 7.52 7.44 -5.18
CA LEU A 75 7.35 8.75 -4.56
C LEU A 75 8.41 9.03 -3.50
N TYR A 76 8.78 8.04 -2.69
CA TYR A 76 9.85 8.17 -1.70
C TYR A 76 11.19 8.49 -2.37
N ALA A 77 11.53 7.77 -3.44
CA ALA A 77 12.74 8.05 -4.22
C ALA A 77 12.71 9.47 -4.80
N ALA A 78 11.59 9.90 -5.38
CA ALA A 78 11.42 11.26 -5.90
C ALA A 78 11.60 12.32 -4.79
N TRP A 79 11.04 12.08 -3.61
CA TRP A 79 11.21 12.93 -2.43
C TRP A 79 12.68 13.05 -2.03
N TYR A 80 13.39 11.93 -1.99
CA TYR A 80 14.81 11.87 -1.66
C TYR A 80 15.65 12.68 -2.65
N PHE A 81 15.41 12.53 -3.96
CA PHE A 81 16.10 13.33 -4.98
C PHE A 81 15.79 14.83 -4.88
N VAL A 82 14.55 15.21 -4.61
CA VAL A 82 14.19 16.63 -4.42
C VAL A 82 14.88 17.22 -3.19
N LEU A 83 15.03 16.44 -2.11
CA LEU A 83 15.78 16.87 -0.93
C LEU A 83 17.27 17.05 -1.23
N LEU A 84 17.90 16.13 -1.96
CA LEU A 84 19.33 16.22 -2.31
C LEU A 84 19.65 17.39 -3.25
N ARG A 85 18.66 17.91 -3.97
CA ARG A 85 18.79 19.03 -4.91
C ARG A 85 18.54 20.40 -4.27
N LYS A 86 18.19 20.43 -2.98
CA LYS A 86 18.02 21.65 -2.18
C LYS A 86 19.24 21.93 -1.33
#